data_AF-A0A921AXC2-F1
#
_entry.id   AF-A0A921AXC2-F1
#
_cell.length_a   1.000
_cell.length_b   1.000
_cell.length_c   1.000
_cell.angle_alpha   90.00
_cell.angle_beta   90.00
_cell.angle_gamma   90.00
#
_symmetry.space_group_name_H-M   'P 1'
#
loop_
_entity.id
_entity.type
_entity.pdbx_description
1 polymer ?
#
loop_
_entity_poly.entity_id
_entity_poly.type
_entity_poly.pdbx_seq_one_letter_code
_entity_poly.pdbx_strand_id
1 'polypeptide(L)'
;MTLNEFQDKAETFSEPYFDSVDHCAIVLGEEAGEVLGKVKKWGRDAGFDRDSPQFKGIKDELGDVFWCVSRMAKQCGWTLEEIGQDCCRKLADRKERGVLHGEGDSR
;
A
#
# COMPACT_ATOMS: atom_id res chain seq x y z
N MET A 1 -13.95 7.29 7.97
CA MET A 1 -12.67 7.99 7.87
C MET A 1 -12.34 8.13 6.40
N THR A 2 -12.09 9.34 5.91
CA THR A 2 -11.58 9.58 4.55
C THR A 2 -10.10 9.21 4.45
N LEU A 3 -9.53 9.18 3.23
CA LEU A 3 -8.10 8.88 3.08
C LEU A 3 -7.21 9.99 3.66
N ASN A 4 -7.63 11.25 3.53
CA ASN A 4 -6.91 12.38 4.11
C ASN A 4 -7.05 12.41 5.64
N GLU A 5 -8.24 12.10 6.19
CA GLU A 5 -8.39 11.92 7.64
C GLU A 5 -7.54 10.77 8.18
N PHE A 6 -7.35 9.71 7.40
CA PHE A 6 -6.41 8.64 7.75
C PHE A 6 -4.97 9.16 7.74
N GLN A 7 -4.57 9.88 6.69
CA GLN A 7 -3.21 10.41 6.56
C GLN A 7 -2.84 11.33 7.72
N ASP A 8 -3.74 12.24 8.10
CA ASP A 8 -3.56 13.15 9.23
C ASP A 8 -3.43 12.39 10.57
N LYS A 9 -4.24 11.35 10.77
CA LYS A 9 -4.14 10.50 11.99
C LYS A 9 -2.88 9.64 11.98
N ALA A 10 -2.53 9.05 10.85
CA ALA A 10 -1.36 8.19 10.67
C ALA A 10 -0.07 8.94 11.00
N GLU A 11 0.00 10.23 10.66
CA GLU A 11 1.10 11.12 11.00
C GLU A 11 1.34 11.26 12.51
N THR A 12 0.30 11.21 13.34
CA THR A 12 0.45 11.31 14.80
C THR A 12 1.17 10.12 15.45
N PHE A 13 1.31 9.01 14.71
CA PHE A 13 2.06 7.82 15.13
C PHE A 13 3.47 7.77 14.54
N SER A 14 3.90 8.82 13.84
CA SER A 14 5.21 8.87 13.17
C SER A 14 6.32 9.32 14.11
N GLU A 15 7.49 8.72 13.92
CA GLU A 15 8.75 9.16 14.52
C GLU A 15 9.59 9.99 13.53
N PRO A 16 10.58 10.79 13.99
CA PRO A 16 11.35 11.72 13.14
C PRO A 16 12.09 11.09 11.95
N TYR A 17 12.44 9.81 12.03
CA TYR A 17 13.14 9.12 10.94
C TYR A 17 12.24 8.83 9.72
N PHE A 18 10.91 8.93 9.87
CA PHE A 18 9.96 8.91 8.75
C PHE A 18 9.78 10.27 8.07
N ASP A 19 10.61 11.28 8.41
CA ASP A 19 10.67 12.56 7.71
C ASP A 19 11.56 12.53 6.46
N SER A 20 12.15 11.36 6.16
CA SER A 20 12.90 11.11 4.93
C SER A 20 12.12 10.22 3.97
N VAL A 21 12.01 10.66 2.71
CA VAL A 21 11.43 9.87 1.61
C VAL A 21 12.18 8.54 1.44
N ASP A 22 13.52 8.55 1.54
CA ASP A 22 14.35 7.36 1.37
C ASP A 22 14.05 6.32 2.46
N HIS A 23 13.88 6.77 3.71
CA HIS A 23 13.53 5.89 4.82
C HIS A 23 12.11 5.31 4.63
N CYS A 24 11.13 6.15 4.27
CA CYS A 24 9.78 5.68 3.97
C CYS A 24 9.76 4.64 2.84
N ALA A 25 10.60 4.81 1.80
CA ALA A 25 10.68 3.87 0.69
C ALA A 25 11.28 2.52 1.10
N ILE A 26 12.29 2.51 1.97
CA ILE A 26 12.88 1.28 2.51
C ILE A 26 11.84 0.52 3.34
N VAL A 27 11.20 1.19 4.29
CA VAL A 27 10.19 0.56 5.16
C VAL A 27 9.01 0.06 4.33
N LEU A 28 8.53 0.82 3.34
CA LEU A 28 7.50 0.35 2.42
C LEU A 28 7.87 -0.97 1.72
N GLY A 29 9.15 -1.14 1.35
CA GLY A 29 9.67 -2.37 0.79
C GLY A 29 9.71 -3.52 1.80
N GLU A 30 10.06 -3.24 3.06
CA GLU A 30 10.04 -4.21 4.16
C GLU A 30 8.61 -4.72 4.42
N GLU A 31 7.63 -3.82 4.55
CA GLU A 31 6.22 -4.18 4.79
C GLU A 31 5.62 -4.97 3.61
N ALA A 32 5.98 -4.62 2.37
CA ALA A 32 5.60 -5.43 1.22
C ALA A 32 6.18 -6.86 1.31
N GLY A 33 7.41 -6.99 1.82
CA GLY A 33 8.02 -8.28 2.12
C GLY A 33 7.28 -9.07 3.20
N GLU A 34 6.77 -8.40 4.24
CA GLU A 34 5.95 -9.00 5.30
C GLU A 34 4.64 -9.58 4.74
N VAL A 35 3.95 -8.83 3.86
CA VAL A 35 2.77 -9.32 3.13
C VAL A 35 3.09 -10.62 2.38
N LEU A 36 4.21 -10.65 1.63
CA LEU A 36 4.65 -11.87 0.94
C LEU A 36 4.91 -13.02 1.93
N GLY A 37 5.49 -12.72 3.09
CA GLY A 37 5.69 -13.67 4.18
C GLY A 37 4.39 -14.29 4.69
N LYS A 38 3.34 -13.50 4.89
CA LYS A 38 2.01 -14.01 5.31
C LYS A 38 1.37 -14.85 4.22
N VAL A 39 1.41 -14.40 2.96
CA VAL A 39 0.86 -15.15 1.82
C VAL A 39 1.56 -16.50 1.67
N LYS A 40 2.89 -16.54 1.82
CA LYS A 40 3.67 -17.79 1.80
C LYS A 40 3.23 -18.75 2.91
N LYS A 41 3.08 -18.26 4.15
CA LYS A 41 2.62 -19.07 5.30
C LYS A 41 1.18 -19.54 5.10
N TRP A 42 0.32 -18.70 4.53
CA TRP A 42 -1.07 -19.05 4.21
C TRP A 42 -1.17 -20.21 3.21
N GLY A 43 -0.36 -20.19 2.14
CA GLY A 43 -0.29 -21.32 1.21
C GLY A 43 0.33 -22.57 1.83
N ARG A 44 1.49 -22.43 2.51
CA ARG A 44 2.26 -23.56 3.06
C ARG A 44 1.57 -24.27 4.22
N ASP A 45 1.04 -23.51 5.18
CA ASP A 45 0.58 -24.04 6.46
C ASP A 45 -0.94 -24.17 6.55
N ALA A 46 -1.69 -23.43 5.72
CA ALA A 46 -3.15 -23.37 5.77
C ALA A 46 -3.84 -23.73 4.45
N GLY A 47 -3.11 -24.13 3.40
CA GLY A 47 -3.71 -24.59 2.14
C GLY A 47 -4.63 -23.56 1.47
N PHE A 48 -4.35 -22.26 1.65
CA PHE A 48 -5.20 -21.15 1.20
C PHE A 48 -6.60 -21.08 1.86
N ASP A 49 -6.77 -21.60 3.07
CA ASP A 49 -7.99 -21.44 3.86
C ASP A 49 -8.18 -19.98 4.32
N ARG A 50 -9.28 -19.34 3.90
CA ARG A 50 -9.57 -17.93 4.24
C ARG A 50 -9.97 -17.72 5.70
N ASP A 51 -10.38 -18.76 6.41
CA ASP A 51 -10.71 -18.67 7.83
C ASP A 51 -9.47 -18.78 8.73
N SER A 52 -8.33 -19.13 8.15
CA SER A 52 -7.07 -19.35 8.84
C SER A 52 -6.50 -18.05 9.44
N PRO A 53 -5.73 -18.15 10.54
CA PRO A 53 -5.07 -16.99 11.13
C PRO A 53 -4.03 -16.37 10.19
N GLN A 54 -3.43 -17.15 9.29
CA GLN A 54 -2.46 -16.66 8.31
C GLN A 54 -3.12 -15.74 7.28
N PHE A 55 -4.33 -16.07 6.80
CA PHE A 55 -5.08 -15.18 5.91
C PHE A 55 -5.44 -13.88 6.61
N LYS A 56 -5.94 -13.97 7.84
CA LYS A 56 -6.31 -12.80 8.64
C LYS A 56 -5.13 -11.87 8.89
N GLY A 57 -3.94 -12.44 9.16
CA GLY A 57 -2.71 -11.70 9.37
C GLY A 57 -2.19 -10.97 8.13
N ILE A 58 -2.67 -11.27 6.91
CA ILE A 58 -2.35 -10.46 5.71
C ILE A 58 -2.92 -9.05 5.86
N LYS A 59 -4.08 -8.91 6.53
CA LYS A 59 -4.73 -7.61 6.72
C LYS A 59 -3.87 -6.66 7.55
N ASP A 60 -3.16 -7.18 8.54
CA ASP A 60 -2.31 -6.38 9.42
C ASP A 60 -1.16 -5.78 8.61
N GLU A 61 -0.43 -6.61 7.85
CA GLU A 61 0.68 -6.15 7.00
C GLU A 61 0.22 -5.24 5.86
N LEU A 62 -1.00 -5.43 5.31
CA LEU A 62 -1.59 -4.47 4.36
C LEU A 62 -1.86 -3.11 5.01
N GLY A 63 -2.16 -3.10 6.32
CA GLY A 63 -2.27 -1.88 7.11
C GLY A 63 -0.93 -1.16 7.23
N ASP A 64 0.14 -1.89 7.50
CA ASP A 64 1.49 -1.34 7.63
C ASP A 64 2.02 -0.79 6.30
N VAL A 65 1.77 -1.51 5.19
CA VAL A 65 2.00 -0.99 3.83
C VAL A 65 1.24 0.31 3.60
N PHE A 66 -0.05 0.35 3.95
CA PHE A 66 -0.89 1.52 3.72
C PHE A 66 -0.45 2.72 4.57
N TRP A 67 -0.02 2.48 5.81
CA TRP A 67 0.57 3.49 6.67
C TRP A 67 1.89 4.03 6.09
N CYS A 68 2.76 3.17 5.57
CA CYS A 68 4.00 3.60 4.91
C CYS A 68 3.73 4.45 3.65
N VAL A 69 2.75 4.06 2.82
CA VAL A 69 2.32 4.87 1.66
C VAL A 69 1.83 6.25 2.11
N SER A 70 1.08 6.31 3.21
CA SER A 70 0.63 7.57 3.82
C SER A 70 1.78 8.48 4.24
N ARG A 71 2.80 7.92 4.91
CA ARG A 71 4.01 8.67 5.31
C ARG A 71 4.79 9.16 4.10
N MET A 72 5.02 8.30 3.12
CA MET A 72 5.72 8.68 1.89
C MET A 72 4.97 9.78 1.12
N ALA A 73 3.65 9.67 0.98
CA ALA A 73 2.83 10.70 0.36
C ALA A 73 2.98 12.05 1.06
N LYS A 74 2.96 12.06 2.41
CA LYS A 74 3.16 13.28 3.20
C LYS A 74 4.53 13.91 2.94
N GLN A 75 5.61 13.12 2.94
CA GLN A 75 6.96 13.64 2.69
C GLN A 75 7.15 14.17 1.26
N CYS A 76 6.40 13.62 0.29
CA CYS A 76 6.37 14.13 -1.08
C CYS A 76 5.42 15.33 -1.27
N GLY A 77 4.69 15.76 -0.23
CA GLY A 77 3.74 16.87 -0.31
C GLY A 77 2.44 16.52 -1.04
N TRP A 78 2.03 15.25 -1.04
CA TRP A 78 0.79 14.76 -1.66
C TRP A 78 -0.22 14.30 -0.61
N THR A 79 -1.50 14.46 -0.93
CA THR A 79 -2.58 13.86 -0.16
C THR A 79 -2.91 12.46 -0.68
N LEU A 80 -3.39 11.57 0.21
CA LEU A 80 -3.80 10.24 -0.23
C LEU A 80 -5.02 10.27 -1.15
N GLU A 81 -5.94 11.23 -0.98
CA GLU A 81 -7.06 11.41 -1.90
C GLU A 81 -6.60 11.83 -3.29
N GLU A 82 -5.62 12.73 -3.43
CA GLU A 82 -5.04 13.09 -4.73
C GLU A 82 -4.45 11.87 -5.43
N ILE A 83 -3.60 11.09 -4.74
CA ILE A 83 -3.01 9.86 -5.27
C ILE A 83 -4.10 8.87 -5.71
N GLY A 84 -5.13 8.67 -4.88
CA GLY A 84 -6.25 7.78 -5.19
C GLY A 84 -7.04 8.25 -6.42
N GLN A 85 -7.32 9.54 -6.53
CA GLN A 85 -8.02 10.13 -7.67
C GLN A 85 -7.20 10.01 -8.96
N ASP A 86 -5.90 10.30 -8.92
CA ASP A 86 -4.98 10.14 -10.04
C ASP A 86 -4.89 8.68 -10.49
N CYS A 87 -4.81 7.74 -9.54
CA CYS A 87 -4.82 6.32 -9.83
C CYS A 87 -6.10 5.91 -10.57
N CYS A 88 -7.27 6.31 -10.07
CA CYS A 88 -8.55 6.03 -10.70
C CYS A 88 -8.67 6.64 -12.10
N ARG A 89 -8.27 7.91 -12.29
CA ARG A 89 -8.23 8.57 -13.61
C ARG A 89 -7.38 7.78 -14.60
N LYS A 90 -6.15 7.44 -14.19
CA LYS A 90 -5.20 6.66 -15.01
C LYS A 90 -5.77 5.28 -15.38
N LEU A 91 -6.38 4.57 -14.44
CA LEU A 91 -6.97 3.25 -14.70
C LEU A 91 -8.23 3.33 -15.59
N ALA A 92 -9.03 4.38 -15.46
CA ALA A 92 -10.19 4.62 -16.33
C ALA A 92 -9.76 4.90 -17.77
N ASP A 93 -8.76 5.76 -17.97
CA ASP A 93 -8.17 6.01 -19.30
C ASP A 93 -7.61 4.73 -19.94
N ARG A 94 -6.84 3.94 -19.18
CA ARG A 94 -6.34 2.62 -19.63
C ARG A 94 -7.45 1.68 -20.05
N LYS A 95 -8.57 1.71 -19.32
CA LYS A 95 -9.75 0.88 -19.63
C LYS A 95 -10.41 1.34 -20.92
N GLU A 96 -10.59 2.64 -21.12
CA GLU A 96 -11.17 3.22 -22.34
C GLU A 96 -10.32 2.90 -23.58
N ARG A 97 -8.99 2.98 -23.44
CA ARG A 97 -8.05 2.63 -24.52
C ARG A 97 -7.88 1.13 -24.75
N GLY A 98 -8.44 0.27 -23.89
CA GLY A 98 -8.28 -1.18 -23.99
C GLY A 98 -6.87 -1.70 -23.67
N VAL A 99 -6.05 -0.92 -22.95
CA VAL A 99 -4.63 -1.24 -22.65
C VAL A 99 -4.38 -1.63 -21.19
N LEU A 100 -5.42 -2.07 -20.46
CA LEU A 100 -5.26 -2.56 -19.08
C LEU A 100 -4.27 -3.75 -18.99
N HIS A 101 -4.14 -4.52 -20.07
CA HIS A 101 -3.23 -5.67 -20.18
C HIS A 101 -2.19 -5.42 -21.28
N GLY A 102 -0.97 -4.95 -20.96
CA GLY A 102 0.12 -4.88 -21.96
C GLY A 102 1.46 -4.41 -21.38
N GLU A 103 2.55 -5.19 -21.45
CA GLU A 103 3.85 -5.01 -20.76
C GLU A 103 4.40 -3.56 -20.68
N GLY A 104 4.64 -3.01 -19.47
CA GLY A 104 5.47 -1.80 -19.28
C GLY A 104 4.85 -0.61 -18.51
N ASP A 105 5.73 0.35 -18.16
CA ASP A 105 5.44 1.58 -17.39
C ASP A 105 4.56 2.60 -18.12
N SER A 106 4.38 2.45 -19.44
CA SER A 106 3.55 3.31 -20.29
C SER A 106 2.19 2.72 -20.62
N ARG A 107 1.61 1.94 -19.68
CA ARG A 107 0.19 1.57 -19.73
C ARG A 107 -0.67 2.81 -19.52
#